data_AF-A0A2H0QK69-F1
#
_entry.id   AF-A0A2H0QK69-F1
#
_cell.length_a   1.000
_cell.length_b   1.000
_cell.length_c   1.000
_cell.angle_alpha   90.00
_cell.angle_beta   90.00
_cell.angle_gamma   90.00
#
_symmetry.space_group_name_H-M   'P 1'
#
loop_
_entity.id
_entity.type
_entity.pdbx_description
1 polymer ?
#
loop_
_entity_poly.entity_id
_entity_poly.type
_entity_poly.pdbx_seq_one_letter_code
_entity_poly.pdbx_strand_id
1 'polypeptide(L)'
;MVFKNPNEKTPLEKFNELIIYLKDCLGNELQDRLGVTRNEWRRLYLGKSLPFDRFEQIISHLGINSLNLVYQKVDHYVCLQYLMGHRDLAPMEYQIGAFSSRRIGSVLLKILNENIGPGFCQQLCLSLQIGSQFFTPDTECEFVSTELYGALYAMLVKGFGFSEEDLFWLGQQTAFENKESAFAKKFNNFSILDSYSCFLEEVANNVEQSYNYEMIKLTSEKAIVKKTLSHKLQDTLKKKSYGNKYTCIYSLGFGSTVGYFSRNEKFPNSTLTKNLYSGEDYTLFEWKIDDPKQPRLFL
;
A
#
# COMPACT_ATOMS: atom_id res chain seq x y z
N MET A 1 -1.70 26.48 11.46
CA MET A 1 -3.16 26.44 11.18
C MET A 1 -3.33 26.01 9.74
N VAL A 2 -3.86 24.81 9.48
CA VAL A 2 -4.22 24.39 8.12
C VAL A 2 -5.60 24.94 7.85
N PHE A 3 -5.72 25.89 6.92
CA PHE A 3 -7.02 26.39 6.47
C PHE A 3 -7.73 25.23 5.76
N LYS A 4 -8.80 24.70 6.37
CA LYS A 4 -9.68 23.72 5.70
C LYS A 4 -10.23 24.38 4.44
N ASN A 5 -10.14 23.67 3.32
CA ASN A 5 -10.76 24.11 2.07
C ASN A 5 -12.27 24.28 2.34
N PRO A 6 -12.87 25.45 2.11
CA PRO A 6 -14.28 25.70 2.42
C PRO A 6 -15.25 24.81 1.64
N ASN A 7 -14.79 24.10 0.61
CA ASN A 7 -15.57 23.14 -0.17
C ASN A 7 -15.41 21.69 0.31
N GLU A 8 -14.64 21.43 1.38
CA GLU A 8 -14.41 20.08 1.88
C GLU A 8 -15.54 19.63 2.81
N LYS A 9 -16.30 18.62 2.36
CA LYS A 9 -17.38 18.00 3.14
C LYS A 9 -16.84 17.44 4.45
N THR A 10 -17.56 17.71 5.53
CA THR A 10 -17.33 17.12 6.85
C THR A 10 -17.52 15.59 6.80
N PRO A 11 -16.91 14.83 7.74
CA PRO A 11 -17.13 13.39 7.85
C PRO A 11 -18.62 13.00 7.94
N LEU A 12 -19.42 13.81 8.64
CA LEU A 12 -20.87 13.59 8.76
C LEU A 12 -21.59 13.81 7.44
N GLU A 13 -21.25 14.84 6.67
CA GLU A 13 -21.82 15.07 5.33
C GLU A 13 -21.48 13.95 4.36
N LYS A 14 -20.21 13.50 4.33
CA LYS A 14 -19.80 12.35 3.51
C LYS A 14 -20.56 11.08 3.89
N PHE A 15 -20.75 10.83 5.19
CA PHE A 15 -21.53 9.69 5.66
C PHE A 15 -23.01 9.80 5.29
N ASN A 16 -23.62 10.97 5.42
CA ASN A 16 -25.01 11.20 5.03
C ASN A 16 -25.22 10.96 3.52
N GLU A 17 -24.28 11.38 2.68
CA GLU A 17 -24.30 11.11 1.24
C GLU A 17 -24.24 9.61 0.91
N LEU A 18 -23.39 8.87 1.63
CA LEU A 18 -23.35 7.42 1.52
C LEU A 18 -24.71 6.80 1.89
N ILE A 19 -25.33 7.23 3.00
CA ILE A 19 -26.65 6.72 3.41
C ILE A 19 -27.73 7.03 2.38
N ILE A 20 -27.73 8.22 1.78
CA ILE A 20 -28.65 8.58 0.69
C ILE A 20 -28.46 7.67 -0.51
N TYR A 21 -27.22 7.52 -0.98
CA TYR A 21 -26.89 6.64 -2.09
C TYR A 21 -27.36 5.19 -1.85
N LEU A 22 -27.03 4.64 -0.68
CA LEU A 22 -27.41 3.28 -0.33
C LEU A 22 -28.93 3.10 -0.26
N LYS A 23 -29.66 4.14 0.18
CA LYS A 23 -31.12 4.14 0.23
C LYS A 23 -31.71 4.13 -1.17
N ASP A 24 -31.14 4.90 -2.09
CA ASP A 24 -31.58 4.91 -3.49
C ASP A 24 -31.39 3.54 -4.15
N CYS A 25 -30.35 2.79 -3.75
CA CYS A 25 -30.08 1.44 -4.26
C CYS A 25 -30.93 0.34 -3.60
N LEU A 26 -31.08 0.36 -2.26
CA LEU A 26 -31.66 -0.75 -1.48
C LEU A 26 -33.07 -0.46 -0.94
N GLY A 27 -33.55 0.77 -1.08
CA GLY A 27 -34.87 1.19 -0.61
C GLY A 27 -35.07 0.91 0.89
N ASN A 28 -36.15 0.19 1.20
CA ASN A 28 -36.51 -0.14 2.59
C ASN A 28 -35.65 -1.26 3.19
N GLU A 29 -34.96 -2.06 2.38
CA GLU A 29 -34.09 -3.14 2.89
C GLU A 29 -32.85 -2.60 3.60
N LEU A 30 -32.46 -1.33 3.34
CA LEU A 30 -31.26 -0.75 3.90
C LEU A 30 -31.27 -0.77 5.43
N GLN A 31 -32.42 -0.50 6.06
CA GLN A 31 -32.52 -0.49 7.52
C GLN A 31 -32.14 -1.86 8.11
N ASP A 32 -32.71 -2.93 7.54
CA ASP A 32 -32.48 -4.29 8.00
C ASP A 32 -31.04 -4.74 7.72
N ARG A 33 -30.50 -4.38 6.55
CA ARG A 33 -29.12 -4.69 6.17
C ARG A 33 -28.08 -3.98 7.03
N LEU A 34 -28.34 -2.74 7.45
CA LEU A 34 -27.48 -2.04 8.42
C LEU A 34 -27.63 -2.59 9.84
N GLY A 35 -28.65 -3.42 10.09
CA GLY A 35 -28.95 -3.96 11.42
C GLY A 35 -29.29 -2.87 12.44
N VAL A 36 -29.94 -1.78 12.00
CA VAL A 36 -30.26 -0.63 12.86
C VAL A 36 -31.70 -0.64 13.36
N THR A 37 -31.89 -0.20 14.59
CA THR A 37 -33.22 -0.03 15.17
C THR A 37 -33.97 1.11 14.50
N ARG A 38 -35.31 1.13 14.63
CA ARG A 38 -36.15 2.21 14.08
C ARG A 38 -35.75 3.60 14.58
N ASN A 39 -35.29 3.71 15.83
CA ASN A 39 -34.84 4.97 16.42
C ASN A 39 -33.50 5.43 15.83
N GLU A 40 -32.55 4.50 15.64
CA GLU A 40 -31.27 4.77 14.98
C GLU A 40 -31.49 5.17 13.51
N TRP A 41 -32.35 4.45 12.80
CA TRP A 41 -32.74 4.77 11.42
C TRP A 41 -33.30 6.17 11.30
N ARG A 42 -34.21 6.57 12.21
CA ARG A 42 -34.76 7.93 12.23
C ARG A 42 -33.68 8.99 12.48
N ARG A 43 -32.68 8.72 13.32
CA ARG A 43 -31.55 9.64 13.55
C ARG A 43 -30.71 9.80 12.30
N LEU A 44 -30.33 8.68 11.67
CA LEU A 44 -29.58 8.67 10.41
C LEU A 44 -30.30 9.46 9.32
N TYR A 45 -31.61 9.22 9.16
CA TYR A 45 -32.42 9.91 8.16
C TYR A 45 -32.52 11.42 8.37
N LEU A 46 -32.49 11.87 9.63
CA LEU A 46 -32.51 13.28 10.00
C LEU A 46 -31.11 13.90 10.02
N GLY A 47 -30.07 13.19 9.56
CA GLY A 47 -28.68 13.65 9.60
C GLY A 47 -28.16 13.86 11.01
N LYS A 48 -28.76 13.22 12.03
CA LYS A 48 -28.34 13.34 13.43
C LYS A 48 -27.28 12.29 13.75
N SER A 49 -26.31 12.68 14.59
CA SER A 49 -25.27 11.78 15.05
C SER A 49 -25.84 10.56 15.79
N LEU A 50 -25.14 9.44 15.72
CA LEU A 50 -25.32 8.27 16.58
C LEU A 50 -24.26 8.27 17.70
N PRO A 51 -24.43 7.49 18.78
CA PRO A 51 -23.32 7.18 19.68
C PRO A 51 -22.12 6.65 18.87
N PHE A 52 -20.91 7.04 19.26
CA PHE A 52 -19.69 6.77 18.49
C PHE A 52 -19.48 5.27 18.21
N ASP A 53 -19.60 4.42 19.23
CA ASP A 53 -19.43 2.96 19.08
C ASP A 53 -20.42 2.37 18.08
N ARG A 54 -21.65 2.89 18.07
CA ARG A 54 -22.68 2.44 17.14
C ARG A 54 -22.41 2.90 15.72
N PHE A 55 -21.91 4.11 15.58
CA PHE A 55 -21.45 4.65 14.29
C PHE A 55 -20.29 3.82 13.74
N GLU A 56 -19.28 3.51 14.55
CA GLU A 56 -18.13 2.68 14.17
C GLU A 56 -18.56 1.27 13.73
N GLN A 57 -19.52 0.65 14.42
CA GLN A 57 -20.09 -0.63 13.99
C GLN A 57 -20.74 -0.56 12.60
N ILE A 58 -21.52 0.49 12.33
CA ILE A 58 -22.23 0.67 11.06
C ILE A 58 -21.22 0.88 9.93
N ILE A 59 -20.25 1.78 10.09
CA ILE A 59 -19.27 2.06 9.04
C ILE A 59 -18.35 0.85 8.81
N SER A 60 -17.97 0.11 9.85
CA SER A 60 -17.21 -1.14 9.71
C SER A 60 -17.99 -2.20 8.93
N HIS A 61 -19.31 -2.31 9.17
CA HIS A 61 -20.18 -3.19 8.39
C HIS A 61 -20.24 -2.82 6.90
N LEU A 62 -20.12 -1.52 6.60
CA LEU A 62 -20.00 -0.94 5.26
C LEU A 62 -18.60 -1.10 4.64
N GLY A 63 -17.64 -1.69 5.34
CA GLY A 63 -16.28 -1.88 4.82
C GLY A 63 -15.40 -0.63 4.89
N ILE A 64 -15.75 0.35 5.73
CA ILE A 64 -14.99 1.58 5.97
C ILE A 64 -14.74 1.78 7.46
N ASN A 65 -13.86 2.70 7.82
CA ASN A 65 -13.73 3.22 9.17
C ASN A 65 -13.82 4.75 9.18
N SER A 66 -13.70 5.36 10.36
CA SER A 66 -13.78 6.82 10.51
C SER A 66 -12.65 7.56 9.79
N LEU A 67 -11.47 6.94 9.61
CA LEU A 67 -10.38 7.55 8.84
C LEU A 67 -10.75 7.73 7.37
N ASN A 68 -11.55 6.84 6.78
CA ASN A 68 -12.04 7.05 5.41
C ASN A 68 -12.83 8.35 5.28
N LEU A 69 -13.71 8.64 6.25
CA LEU A 69 -14.55 9.83 6.21
C LEU A 69 -13.75 11.12 6.44
N VAL A 70 -12.64 11.04 7.17
CA VAL A 70 -11.76 12.19 7.40
C VAL A 70 -10.81 12.41 6.23
N TYR A 71 -10.07 11.38 5.83
CA TYR A 71 -8.88 11.53 4.98
C TYR A 71 -9.03 10.99 3.56
N GLN A 72 -10.10 10.25 3.26
CA GLN A 72 -10.26 9.61 1.96
C GLN A 72 -11.61 9.92 1.30
N LYS A 73 -11.69 9.48 0.04
CA LYS A 73 -12.94 9.34 -0.70
C LYS A 73 -13.54 7.99 -0.35
N VAL A 74 -14.84 7.96 -0.10
CA VAL A 74 -15.58 6.71 0.09
C VAL A 74 -16.12 6.27 -1.26
N ASP A 75 -15.73 5.08 -1.71
CA ASP A 75 -16.36 4.41 -2.84
C ASP A 75 -17.69 3.80 -2.37
N HIS A 76 -18.79 4.45 -2.77
CA HIS A 76 -20.13 4.04 -2.39
C HIS A 76 -20.53 2.69 -2.99
N TYR A 77 -20.01 2.34 -4.16
CA TYR A 77 -20.31 1.06 -4.80
C TYR A 77 -19.70 -0.09 -3.99
N VAL A 78 -18.45 0.08 -3.52
CA VAL A 78 -17.81 -0.91 -2.62
C VAL A 78 -18.65 -1.08 -1.36
N CYS A 79 -19.06 0.01 -0.70
CA CYS A 79 -19.92 -0.07 0.49
C CYS A 79 -21.22 -0.84 0.24
N LEU A 80 -21.86 -0.64 -0.92
CA LEU A 80 -23.05 -1.39 -1.33
C LEU A 80 -22.75 -2.89 -1.47
N GLN A 81 -21.66 -3.25 -2.17
CA GLN A 81 -21.24 -4.65 -2.34
C GLN A 81 -20.99 -5.33 -0.99
N TYR A 82 -20.40 -4.60 -0.04
CA TYR A 82 -20.17 -5.06 1.33
C TYR A 82 -21.49 -5.37 2.06
N LEU A 83 -22.52 -4.52 1.94
CA LEU A 83 -23.86 -4.81 2.47
C LEU A 83 -24.55 -5.99 1.80
N MET A 84 -24.17 -6.30 0.56
CA MET A 84 -24.67 -7.46 -0.18
C MET A 84 -23.89 -8.75 0.16
N GLY A 85 -22.84 -8.68 0.99
CA GLY A 85 -22.04 -9.82 1.41
C GLY A 85 -20.83 -10.11 0.53
N HIS A 86 -20.57 -9.30 -0.50
CA HIS A 86 -19.38 -9.42 -1.35
C HIS A 86 -18.19 -8.76 -0.66
N ARG A 87 -17.22 -9.57 -0.21
CA ARG A 87 -16.06 -9.10 0.57
C ARG A 87 -14.73 -9.21 -0.17
N ASP A 88 -14.63 -9.97 -1.26
CA ASP A 88 -13.44 -10.00 -2.11
C ASP A 88 -13.53 -8.92 -3.19
N LEU A 89 -13.44 -7.66 -2.75
CA LEU A 89 -13.55 -6.52 -3.63
C LEU A 89 -12.67 -5.38 -3.13
N ALA A 90 -12.14 -4.63 -4.09
CA ALA A 90 -11.40 -3.39 -3.88
C ALA A 90 -11.98 -2.30 -4.79
N PRO A 91 -11.86 -1.01 -4.41
CA PRO A 91 -12.19 0.11 -5.28
C PRO A 91 -11.64 -0.06 -6.70
N MET A 92 -12.41 0.36 -7.70
CA MET A 92 -12.06 0.17 -9.12
C MET A 92 -10.71 0.81 -9.48
N GLU A 93 -10.34 1.91 -8.82
CA GLU A 93 -9.05 2.58 -9.01
C GLU A 93 -7.84 1.70 -8.65
N TYR A 94 -8.03 0.67 -7.82
CA TYR A 94 -6.98 -0.30 -7.50
C TYR A 94 -6.91 -1.48 -8.48
N GLN A 95 -7.88 -1.59 -9.39
CA GLN A 95 -7.95 -2.64 -10.40
C GLN A 95 -7.42 -2.16 -11.77
N ILE A 96 -7.42 -0.84 -12.02
CA ILE A 96 -6.91 -0.25 -13.27
C ILE A 96 -5.39 -0.11 -13.19
N GLY A 97 -4.68 -0.50 -14.25
CA GLY A 97 -3.21 -0.48 -14.26
C GLY A 97 -2.61 -1.53 -13.33
N ALA A 98 -3.26 -2.68 -13.20
CA ALA A 98 -2.86 -3.76 -12.33
C ALA A 98 -1.63 -4.51 -12.87
N PHE A 99 -0.44 -4.02 -12.50
CA PHE A 99 0.85 -4.56 -12.93
C PHE A 99 1.79 -4.87 -11.74
N SER A 100 1.33 -4.66 -10.51
CA SER A 100 2.08 -4.93 -9.28
C SER A 100 1.50 -6.16 -8.57
N SER A 101 2.33 -7.11 -8.15
CA SER A 101 1.88 -8.38 -7.55
C SER A 101 1.29 -8.17 -6.15
N ARG A 102 0.09 -8.73 -5.91
CA ARG A 102 -0.59 -8.72 -4.61
C ARG A 102 0.27 -9.24 -3.47
N ARG A 103 1.22 -10.14 -3.75
CA ARG A 103 2.17 -10.70 -2.80
C ARG A 103 2.85 -9.64 -1.93
N ILE A 104 3.20 -8.47 -2.47
CA ILE A 104 3.80 -7.38 -1.68
C ILE A 104 2.87 -6.96 -0.54
N GLY A 105 1.58 -6.79 -0.84
CA GLY A 105 0.57 -6.43 0.15
C GLY A 105 0.33 -7.54 1.17
N SER A 106 0.25 -8.80 0.72
CA SER A 106 0.06 -9.94 1.61
C SER A 106 1.21 -10.10 2.61
N VAL A 107 2.46 -10.00 2.15
CA VAL A 107 3.65 -10.07 3.02
C VAL A 107 3.70 -8.88 3.98
N LEU A 108 3.39 -7.68 3.51
CA LEU A 108 3.34 -6.50 4.36
C LEU A 108 2.30 -6.65 5.49
N LEU A 109 1.09 -7.10 5.17
CA LEU A 109 0.05 -7.34 6.17
C LEU A 109 0.43 -8.46 7.13
N LYS A 110 1.13 -9.50 6.67
CA LYS A 110 1.68 -10.54 7.55
C LYS A 110 2.65 -9.91 8.58
N ILE A 111 3.60 -9.09 8.13
CA ILE A 111 4.57 -8.42 9.01
C ILE A 111 3.84 -7.53 10.04
N LEU A 112 2.87 -6.74 9.60
CA LEU A 112 2.08 -5.86 10.48
C LEU A 112 1.24 -6.66 11.48
N ASN A 113 0.67 -7.79 11.04
CA ASN A 113 -0.09 -8.68 11.91
C ASN A 113 0.79 -9.29 13.01
N GLU A 114 2.01 -9.69 12.68
CA GLU A 114 2.96 -10.28 13.63
C GLU A 114 3.52 -9.25 14.63
N ASN A 115 3.74 -8.00 14.19
CA ASN A 115 4.38 -6.97 15.03
C ASN A 115 3.39 -6.08 15.80
N ILE A 116 2.17 -5.90 15.28
CA ILE A 116 1.18 -4.96 15.85
C ILE A 116 -0.12 -5.69 16.20
N GLY A 117 -0.59 -6.57 15.32
CA GLY A 117 -1.72 -7.45 15.58
C GLY A 117 -2.81 -7.43 14.49
N PRO A 118 -3.75 -8.39 14.55
CA PRO A 118 -4.77 -8.58 13.52
C PRO A 118 -5.78 -7.43 13.45
N GLY A 119 -6.09 -6.81 14.60
CA GLY A 119 -6.99 -5.66 14.65
C GLY A 119 -6.47 -4.46 13.86
N PHE A 120 -5.15 -4.23 13.88
CA PHE A 120 -4.53 -3.17 13.10
C PHE A 120 -4.65 -3.43 11.59
N CYS A 121 -4.37 -4.66 11.15
CA CYS A 121 -4.49 -5.04 9.74
C CYS A 121 -5.93 -4.90 9.24
N GLN A 122 -6.91 -5.30 10.05
CA GLN A 122 -8.32 -5.10 9.74
C GLN A 122 -8.66 -3.62 9.56
N GLN A 123 -8.21 -2.77 10.48
CA GLN A 123 -8.43 -1.33 10.40
C GLN A 123 -7.75 -0.71 9.16
N LEU A 124 -6.54 -1.15 8.82
CA LEU A 124 -5.84 -0.72 7.61
C LEU A 124 -6.60 -1.13 6.33
N CYS A 125 -7.10 -2.36 6.26
CA CYS A 125 -7.90 -2.81 5.12
C CYS A 125 -9.21 -2.02 4.99
N LEU A 126 -9.92 -1.77 6.09
CA LEU A 126 -11.11 -0.90 6.11
C LEU A 126 -10.77 0.53 5.65
N SER A 127 -9.65 1.08 6.13
CA SER A 127 -9.12 2.37 5.68
C SER A 127 -8.83 2.43 4.19
N LEU A 128 -8.74 1.30 3.49
CA LEU A 128 -8.56 1.24 2.03
C LEU A 128 -9.82 0.74 1.30
N GLN A 129 -10.89 0.42 2.04
CA GLN A 129 -12.10 -0.23 1.53
C GLN A 129 -11.83 -1.59 0.88
N ILE A 130 -10.90 -2.34 1.46
CA ILE A 130 -10.45 -3.63 0.94
C ILE A 130 -10.82 -4.73 1.92
N GLY A 131 -11.18 -5.87 1.36
CA GLY A 131 -11.61 -7.02 2.14
C GLY A 131 -10.43 -7.67 2.82
N SER A 132 -10.64 -8.25 4.00
CA SER A 132 -9.62 -9.10 4.62
C SER A 132 -9.25 -10.30 3.74
N GLN A 133 -10.14 -10.72 2.83
CA GLN A 133 -9.91 -11.83 1.89
C GLN A 133 -9.08 -11.44 0.67
N PHE A 134 -8.93 -10.14 0.40
CA PHE A 134 -8.26 -9.63 -0.80
C PHE A 134 -6.75 -9.93 -0.84
N PHE A 135 -6.13 -10.15 0.32
CA PHE A 135 -4.71 -10.45 0.49
C PHE A 135 -4.48 -11.88 1.02
N THR A 136 -5.26 -12.84 0.52
CA THR A 136 -5.08 -14.26 0.87
C THR A 136 -3.92 -14.88 0.10
N PRO A 137 -3.31 -15.96 0.62
CA PRO A 137 -2.24 -16.69 -0.08
C PRO A 137 -2.60 -17.09 -1.52
N ASP A 138 -3.87 -17.43 -1.76
CA ASP A 138 -4.37 -17.86 -3.07
C ASP A 138 -4.36 -16.74 -4.12
N THR A 139 -4.36 -15.48 -3.69
CA THR A 139 -4.40 -14.29 -4.57
C THR A 139 -3.04 -13.64 -4.77
N GLU A 140 -1.96 -14.17 -4.18
CA GLU A 140 -0.63 -13.55 -4.22
C GLU A 140 -0.06 -13.39 -5.63
N CYS A 141 -0.45 -14.27 -6.55
CA CYS A 141 -0.04 -14.24 -7.96
C CYS A 141 -0.86 -13.24 -8.81
N GLU A 142 -1.95 -12.69 -8.28
CA GLU A 142 -2.75 -11.70 -8.99
C GLU A 142 -2.06 -10.33 -8.97
N PHE A 143 -2.36 -9.52 -9.98
CA PHE A 143 -1.86 -8.16 -10.06
C PHE A 143 -2.89 -7.15 -9.55
N VAL A 144 -2.38 -6.06 -9.00
CA VAL A 144 -3.10 -4.88 -8.52
C VAL A 144 -2.36 -3.63 -8.94
N SER A 145 -3.08 -2.52 -8.90
CA SER A 145 -2.55 -1.20 -9.19
C SER A 145 -1.51 -0.77 -8.15
N THR A 146 -0.40 -0.15 -8.56
CA THR A 146 0.54 0.46 -7.60
C THR A 146 -0.11 1.58 -6.76
N GLU A 147 -1.24 2.17 -7.18
CA GLU A 147 -1.97 3.15 -6.35
C GLU A 147 -2.49 2.52 -5.07
N LEU A 148 -2.78 1.21 -5.07
CA LEU A 148 -3.11 0.50 -3.84
C LEU A 148 -1.97 0.60 -2.83
N TYR A 149 -0.74 0.32 -3.27
CA TYR A 149 0.44 0.42 -2.40
C TYR A 149 0.72 1.87 -2.01
N GLY A 150 0.55 2.81 -2.95
CA GLY A 150 0.60 4.24 -2.66
C GLY A 150 -0.36 4.65 -1.54
N ALA A 151 -1.62 4.23 -1.63
CA ALA A 151 -2.67 4.50 -0.64
C ALA A 151 -2.39 3.81 0.69
N LEU A 152 -1.93 2.55 0.65
CA LEU A 152 -1.56 1.78 1.83
C LEU A 152 -0.44 2.49 2.61
N TYR A 153 0.68 2.81 1.96
CA TYR A 153 1.80 3.48 2.64
C TYR A 153 1.43 4.89 3.11
N ALA A 154 0.63 5.62 2.32
CA ALA A 154 0.10 6.92 2.74
C ALA A 154 -0.78 6.80 3.98
N MET A 155 -1.59 5.74 4.09
CA MET A 155 -2.44 5.49 5.25
C MET A 155 -1.62 5.11 6.48
N LEU A 156 -0.58 4.27 6.34
CA LEU A 156 0.34 3.98 7.45
C LEU A 156 0.96 5.27 8.03
N VAL A 157 1.45 6.16 7.16
CA VAL A 157 2.12 7.40 7.61
C VAL A 157 1.13 8.43 8.10
N LYS A 158 0.15 8.81 7.27
CA LYS A 158 -0.77 9.92 7.57
C LYS A 158 -1.92 9.54 8.48
N GLY A 159 -2.39 8.30 8.41
CA GLY A 159 -3.51 7.80 9.20
C GLY A 159 -3.09 7.17 10.52
N PHE A 160 -2.01 6.37 10.50
CA PHE A 160 -1.56 5.62 11.68
C PHE A 160 -0.25 6.13 12.30
N GLY A 161 0.36 7.18 11.74
CA GLY A 161 1.49 7.88 12.34
C GLY A 161 2.85 7.22 12.15
N PHE A 162 2.99 6.31 11.18
CA PHE A 162 4.29 5.70 10.86
C PHE A 162 5.25 6.76 10.34
N SER A 163 6.52 6.62 10.72
CA SER A 163 7.60 7.43 10.19
C SER A 163 8.06 6.94 8.81
N GLU A 164 8.87 7.75 8.14
CA GLU A 164 9.55 7.33 6.90
C GLU A 164 10.56 6.20 7.15
N GLU A 165 11.15 6.16 8.35
CA GLU A 165 12.05 5.08 8.78
C GLU A 165 11.29 3.76 8.94
N ASP A 166 10.07 3.79 9.47
CA ASP A 166 9.22 2.58 9.59
C ASP A 166 8.87 2.03 8.21
N LEU A 167 8.54 2.90 7.24
CA LEU A 167 8.27 2.46 5.86
C LEU A 167 9.51 1.86 5.20
N PHE A 168 10.68 2.45 5.43
CA PHE A 168 11.94 1.92 4.93
C PHE A 168 12.21 0.53 5.52
N TRP A 169 12.05 0.38 6.84
CA TRP A 169 12.19 -0.89 7.55
C TRP A 169 11.19 -1.94 7.05
N LEU A 170 9.92 -1.58 6.84
CA LEU A 170 8.91 -2.48 6.27
C LEU A 170 9.30 -2.98 4.87
N GLY A 171 9.90 -2.11 4.04
CA GLY A 171 10.47 -2.50 2.75
C GLY A 171 11.53 -3.58 2.91
N GLN A 172 12.44 -3.42 3.88
CA GLN A 172 13.48 -4.41 4.18
C GLN A 172 12.90 -5.74 4.67
N GLN A 173 11.95 -5.70 5.61
CA GLN A 173 11.30 -6.90 6.14
C GLN A 173 10.52 -7.66 5.07
N THR A 174 9.86 -6.95 4.15
CA THR A 174 9.13 -7.61 3.05
C THR A 174 10.08 -8.42 2.19
N ALA A 175 11.26 -7.90 1.88
CA ALA A 175 12.24 -8.65 1.15
C ALA A 175 12.80 -9.84 1.96
N PHE A 176 13.07 -9.63 3.25
CA PHE A 176 13.53 -10.69 4.16
C PHE A 176 12.53 -11.86 4.28
N GLU A 177 11.23 -11.57 4.42
CA GLU A 177 10.17 -12.58 4.44
C GLU A 177 10.11 -13.41 3.15
N ASN A 178 10.60 -12.85 2.04
CA ASN A 178 10.71 -13.54 0.76
C ASN A 178 11.99 -14.37 0.61
N LYS A 179 12.91 -14.40 1.58
CA LYS A 179 14.21 -15.10 1.45
C LYS A 179 14.10 -16.60 1.16
N GLU A 180 13.04 -17.24 1.63
CA GLU A 180 12.82 -18.68 1.44
C GLU A 180 12.04 -19.01 0.15
N SER A 181 11.56 -17.99 -0.55
CA SER A 181 10.84 -18.15 -1.81
C SER A 181 11.77 -18.65 -2.92
N ALA A 182 11.16 -19.28 -3.94
CA ALA A 182 11.90 -19.67 -5.14
C ALA A 182 12.60 -18.48 -5.82
N PHE A 183 12.02 -17.27 -5.69
CA PHE A 183 12.62 -16.02 -6.15
C PHE A 183 13.95 -15.75 -5.43
N ALA A 184 13.97 -15.74 -4.10
CA ALA A 184 15.17 -15.37 -3.36
C ALA A 184 16.27 -16.45 -3.42
N LYS A 185 15.90 -17.73 -3.48
CA LYS A 185 16.85 -18.84 -3.59
C LYS A 185 17.70 -18.79 -4.87
N LYS A 186 17.25 -18.09 -5.92
CA LYS A 186 18.05 -17.86 -7.15
C LYS A 186 19.33 -17.07 -6.86
N PHE A 187 19.34 -16.21 -5.85
CA PHE A 187 20.47 -15.30 -5.57
C PHE A 187 21.56 -15.91 -4.70
N ASN A 188 21.33 -17.07 -4.07
CA ASN A 188 22.26 -17.68 -3.09
C ASN A 188 23.66 -17.98 -3.65
N ASN A 189 23.79 -18.13 -4.97
CA ASN A 189 25.06 -18.47 -5.63
C ASN A 189 25.63 -17.30 -6.46
N PHE A 190 25.00 -16.13 -6.42
CA PHE A 190 25.40 -15.00 -7.23
C PHE A 190 26.40 -14.11 -6.50
N SER A 191 27.31 -13.48 -7.24
CA SER A 191 28.05 -12.35 -6.69
C SER A 191 27.06 -11.24 -6.29
N ILE A 192 27.47 -10.33 -5.42
CA ILE A 192 26.59 -9.20 -5.05
C ILE A 192 26.18 -8.38 -6.28
N LEU A 193 27.06 -8.26 -7.27
CA LEU A 193 26.81 -7.51 -8.51
C LEU A 193 25.79 -8.23 -9.40
N ASP A 194 25.94 -9.56 -9.54
CA ASP A 194 24.99 -10.39 -10.30
C ASP A 194 23.63 -10.46 -9.59
N SER A 195 23.64 -10.45 -8.26
CA SER A 195 22.44 -10.42 -7.44
C SER A 195 21.65 -9.14 -7.68
N TYR A 196 22.30 -7.96 -7.69
CA TYR A 196 21.62 -6.70 -8.00
C TYR A 196 21.04 -6.68 -9.42
N SER A 197 21.78 -7.15 -10.41
CA SER A 197 21.31 -7.16 -11.80
C SER A 197 20.10 -8.10 -11.98
N CYS A 198 20.21 -9.32 -11.48
CA CYS A 198 19.14 -10.31 -11.56
C CYS A 198 17.92 -9.90 -10.71
N PHE A 199 18.13 -9.31 -9.52
CA PHE A 199 17.03 -8.84 -8.67
C PHE A 199 16.18 -7.78 -9.37
N LEU A 200 16.82 -6.80 -10.02
CA LEU A 200 16.07 -5.76 -10.73
C LEU A 200 15.24 -6.34 -11.89
N GLU A 201 15.80 -7.29 -12.62
CA GLU A 201 15.09 -7.99 -13.71
C GLU A 201 13.91 -8.80 -13.17
N GLU A 202 14.11 -9.60 -12.11
CA GLU A 202 13.06 -10.41 -11.53
C GLU A 202 11.95 -9.56 -10.89
N VAL A 203 12.31 -8.44 -10.24
CA VAL A 203 11.33 -7.49 -9.71
C VAL A 203 10.52 -6.88 -10.85
N ALA A 204 11.17 -6.37 -11.90
CA ALA A 204 10.50 -5.77 -13.05
C ALA A 204 9.56 -6.75 -13.76
N ASN A 205 9.91 -8.05 -13.80
CA ASN A 205 9.17 -9.05 -14.55
C ASN A 205 8.05 -9.72 -13.74
N ASN A 206 8.27 -9.97 -12.45
CA ASN A 206 7.38 -10.86 -11.67
C ASN A 206 6.67 -10.15 -10.51
N VAL A 207 7.21 -9.04 -10.02
CA VAL A 207 6.72 -8.40 -8.79
C VAL A 207 6.10 -7.03 -9.08
N GLU A 208 6.74 -6.23 -9.91
CA GLU A 208 6.39 -4.83 -10.12
C GLU A 208 6.63 -4.44 -11.59
N GLN A 209 5.66 -4.76 -12.45
CA GLN A 209 5.72 -4.49 -13.88
C GLN A 209 5.27 -3.06 -14.24
N SER A 210 4.85 -2.25 -13.26
CA SER A 210 4.48 -0.86 -13.48
C SER A 210 5.69 0.02 -13.80
N TYR A 211 6.90 -0.47 -13.52
CA TYR A 211 8.12 0.29 -13.67
C TYR A 211 9.23 -0.51 -14.35
N ASN A 212 10.05 0.20 -15.11
CA ASN A 212 11.31 -0.30 -15.64
C ASN A 212 12.44 0.13 -14.71
N TYR A 213 13.37 -0.79 -14.44
CA TYR A 213 14.54 -0.56 -13.60
C TYR A 213 15.81 -0.66 -14.45
N GLU A 214 16.66 0.37 -14.38
CA GLU A 214 17.90 0.48 -15.14
C GLU A 214 19.07 0.67 -14.16
N MET A 215 20.07 -0.22 -14.23
CA MET A 215 21.30 -0.07 -13.46
C MET A 215 22.21 0.98 -14.12
N ILE A 216 22.31 2.16 -13.52
CA ILE A 216 23.13 3.27 -14.05
C ILE A 216 24.60 3.09 -13.69
N LYS A 217 24.86 2.64 -12.46
CA LYS A 217 26.21 2.41 -11.97
C LYS A 217 26.20 1.30 -10.95
N LEU A 218 27.13 0.37 -11.08
CA LEU A 218 27.33 -0.71 -10.13
C LEU A 218 28.83 -0.85 -9.86
N THR A 219 29.22 -0.65 -8.60
CA THR A 219 30.59 -0.84 -8.11
C THR A 219 30.57 -1.71 -6.85
N SER A 220 31.74 -2.05 -6.32
CA SER A 220 31.87 -2.72 -5.02
C SER A 220 31.33 -1.91 -3.84
N GLU A 221 31.20 -0.58 -4.01
CA GLU A 221 30.82 0.35 -2.93
C GLU A 221 29.39 0.87 -3.07
N LYS A 222 28.80 0.81 -4.27
CA LYS A 222 27.43 1.29 -4.48
C LYS A 222 26.75 0.76 -5.73
N ALA A 223 25.42 0.72 -5.66
CA ALA A 223 24.52 0.56 -6.79
C ALA A 223 23.68 1.84 -6.96
N ILE A 224 23.59 2.32 -8.20
CA ILE A 224 22.71 3.43 -8.60
C ILE A 224 21.70 2.90 -9.60
N VAL A 225 20.43 2.94 -9.22
CA VAL A 225 19.32 2.40 -10.00
C VAL A 225 18.36 3.50 -10.37
N LYS A 226 18.04 3.59 -11.64
CA LYS A 226 17.01 4.47 -12.18
C LYS A 226 15.72 3.67 -12.35
N LYS A 227 14.63 4.20 -11.82
CA LYS A 227 13.27 3.65 -11.96
C LYS A 227 12.44 4.61 -12.81
N THR A 228 11.85 4.08 -13.88
CA THR A 228 10.97 4.82 -14.81
C THR A 228 9.64 4.09 -14.95
N LEU A 229 8.61 4.81 -15.37
CA LEU A 229 7.31 4.20 -15.66
C LEU A 229 7.37 3.29 -16.89
N SER A 230 6.78 2.10 -16.80
CA SER A 230 6.69 1.21 -17.95
C SER A 230 5.73 1.78 -19.01
N HIS A 231 6.05 1.58 -20.29
CA HIS A 231 5.19 2.05 -21.40
C HIS A 231 3.78 1.48 -21.30
N LYS A 232 3.65 0.20 -20.92
CA LYS A 232 2.34 -0.45 -20.70
C LYS A 232 1.47 0.33 -19.71
N LEU A 233 2.04 0.76 -18.58
CA LEU A 233 1.29 1.51 -17.57
C LEU A 233 0.98 2.94 -18.06
N GLN A 234 1.93 3.61 -18.71
CA GLN A 234 1.72 4.95 -19.28
C GLN A 234 0.56 4.94 -20.30
N ASP A 235 0.50 3.94 -21.16
CA ASP A 235 -0.55 3.79 -22.16
C ASP A 235 -1.91 3.50 -21.51
N THR A 236 -1.92 2.61 -20.51
CA THR A 236 -3.14 2.23 -19.77
C THR A 236 -3.73 3.42 -19.02
N LEU A 237 -2.90 4.19 -18.32
CA LEU A 237 -3.37 5.28 -17.45
C LEU A 237 -3.39 6.65 -18.12
N LYS A 238 -2.74 6.79 -19.29
CA LYS A 238 -2.52 8.07 -19.99
C LYS A 238 -1.86 9.11 -19.07
N LYS A 239 -0.89 8.68 -18.25
CA LYS A 239 -0.17 9.52 -17.28
C LYS A 239 1.34 9.35 -17.42
N LYS A 240 2.09 10.44 -17.18
CA LYS A 240 3.57 10.46 -17.21
C LYS A 240 4.22 10.19 -15.86
N SER A 241 3.47 10.30 -14.75
CA SER A 241 3.92 10.04 -13.39
C SER A 241 2.89 9.20 -12.63
N TYR A 242 3.36 8.39 -11.67
CA TYR A 242 2.54 7.40 -10.97
C TYR A 242 3.15 6.95 -9.64
N GLY A 243 2.33 6.82 -8.61
CA GLY A 243 2.75 6.55 -7.24
C GLY A 243 3.10 7.82 -6.45
N ASN A 244 3.63 7.66 -5.23
CA ASN A 244 3.89 8.76 -4.32
C ASN A 244 5.26 8.64 -3.59
N LYS A 245 5.55 9.61 -2.71
CA LYS A 245 6.76 9.63 -1.88
C LYS A 245 6.96 8.34 -1.09
N TYR A 246 5.90 7.86 -0.47
CA TYR A 246 5.94 6.70 0.41
C TYR A 246 6.25 5.41 -0.36
N THR A 247 5.71 5.25 -1.57
CA THR A 247 6.08 4.15 -2.48
C THR A 247 7.58 4.16 -2.79
N CYS A 248 8.19 5.34 -2.95
CA CYS A 248 9.64 5.45 -3.20
C CYS A 248 10.47 5.07 -1.97
N ILE A 249 10.07 5.49 -0.78
CA ILE A 249 10.77 5.14 0.48
C ILE A 249 10.70 3.64 0.73
N TYR A 250 9.52 3.05 0.59
CA TYR A 250 9.34 1.61 0.70
C TYR A 250 10.18 0.85 -0.34
N SER A 251 10.16 1.29 -1.60
CA SER A 251 10.98 0.68 -2.67
C SER A 251 12.49 0.77 -2.38
N LEU A 252 12.94 1.89 -1.78
CA LEU A 252 14.32 2.06 -1.36
C LEU A 252 14.71 1.01 -0.31
N GLY A 253 13.86 0.79 0.69
CA GLY A 253 14.03 -0.25 1.71
C GLY A 253 14.05 -1.65 1.11
N PHE A 254 13.07 -1.97 0.25
CA PHE A 254 12.98 -3.26 -0.42
C PHE A 254 14.23 -3.58 -1.24
N GLY A 255 14.67 -2.64 -2.10
CA GLY A 255 15.85 -2.83 -2.94
C GLY A 255 17.19 -2.77 -2.19
N SER A 256 17.24 -2.24 -0.97
CA SER A 256 18.45 -2.29 -0.14
C SER A 256 18.82 -3.72 0.29
N THR A 257 17.90 -4.68 0.19
CA THR A 257 18.10 -6.03 0.73
C THR A 257 18.81 -7.01 -0.20
N VAL A 258 19.16 -6.62 -1.42
CA VAL A 258 19.76 -7.55 -2.39
C VAL A 258 21.11 -8.10 -1.92
N GLY A 259 21.89 -7.28 -1.22
CA GLY A 259 23.12 -7.74 -0.55
C GLY A 259 22.85 -8.78 0.53
N TYR A 260 21.71 -8.68 1.23
CA TYR A 260 21.30 -9.62 2.28
C TYR A 260 21.05 -11.03 1.71
N PHE A 261 20.36 -11.14 0.57
CA PHE A 261 20.07 -12.45 -0.06
C PHE A 261 21.34 -13.21 -0.45
N SER A 262 22.38 -12.51 -0.87
CA SER A 262 23.62 -13.13 -1.35
C SER A 262 24.56 -13.58 -0.23
N ARG A 263 24.52 -12.96 0.95
CA ARG A 263 25.58 -13.13 1.98
C ARG A 263 25.14 -13.13 3.44
N ASN A 264 23.84 -13.00 3.76
CA ASN A 264 23.36 -12.80 5.14
C ASN A 264 24.04 -11.60 5.84
N GLU A 265 24.42 -10.57 5.10
CA GLU A 265 25.13 -9.38 5.62
C GLU A 265 24.15 -8.29 6.11
N LYS A 266 24.65 -7.29 6.86
CA LYS A 266 23.82 -6.17 7.35
C LYS A 266 23.22 -5.36 6.20
N PHE A 267 22.06 -4.74 6.44
CA PHE A 267 21.41 -3.89 5.44
C PHE A 267 22.28 -2.67 5.06
N PRO A 268 22.47 -2.40 3.75
CA PRO A 268 23.25 -1.27 3.28
C PRO A 268 22.59 0.08 3.61
N ASN A 269 23.42 1.09 3.90
CA ASN A 269 22.96 2.48 3.99
C ASN A 269 22.43 2.93 2.62
N SER A 270 21.26 3.57 2.59
CA SER A 270 20.53 3.84 1.35
C SER A 270 20.08 5.30 1.29
N THR A 271 20.12 5.91 0.10
CA THR A 271 19.76 7.31 -0.13
C THR A 271 18.95 7.49 -1.41
N LEU A 272 17.93 8.35 -1.35
CA LEU A 272 17.15 8.80 -2.51
C LEU A 272 17.75 10.11 -3.03
N THR A 273 18.19 10.14 -4.28
CA THR A 273 18.84 11.34 -4.87
C THR A 273 17.95 12.10 -5.86
N LYS A 274 17.00 11.43 -6.52
CA LYS A 274 15.92 12.04 -7.36
C LYS A 274 14.65 11.19 -7.31
N ASN A 275 13.46 11.76 -7.57
CA ASN A 275 12.21 11.02 -7.46
C ASN A 275 11.09 11.43 -8.44
N LEU A 276 10.31 10.45 -8.91
CA LEU A 276 9.16 10.62 -9.82
C LEU A 276 8.05 11.52 -9.25
N TYR A 277 7.89 11.54 -7.92
CA TYR A 277 6.79 12.26 -7.28
C TYR A 277 7.06 13.77 -7.12
N SER A 278 8.28 14.24 -7.34
CA SER A 278 8.62 15.68 -7.42
C SER A 278 8.46 16.27 -8.82
N GLY A 279 7.85 15.52 -9.75
CA GLY A 279 7.66 15.95 -11.14
C GLY A 279 8.83 15.62 -12.07
N GLU A 280 9.82 14.84 -11.60
CA GLU A 280 10.87 14.29 -12.45
C GLU A 280 10.35 13.09 -13.25
N ASP A 281 10.98 12.79 -14.39
CA ASP A 281 10.60 11.65 -15.24
C ASP A 281 11.11 10.29 -14.71
N TYR A 282 11.88 10.29 -13.62
CA TYR A 282 12.46 9.08 -13.03
C TYR A 282 12.80 9.24 -11.54
N THR A 283 12.94 8.10 -10.85
CA THR A 283 13.48 8.02 -9.49
C THR A 283 14.89 7.44 -9.55
N LEU A 284 15.83 8.02 -8.81
CA LEU A 284 17.18 7.48 -8.60
C LEU A 284 17.32 6.98 -7.17
N PHE A 285 17.58 5.68 -7.05
CA PHE A 285 18.00 5.04 -5.82
C PHE A 285 19.52 4.92 -5.81
N GLU A 286 20.16 5.31 -4.71
CA GLU A 286 21.56 5.00 -4.43
C GLU A 286 21.64 4.10 -3.19
N TRP A 287 22.15 2.89 -3.36
CA TRP A 287 22.40 1.92 -2.29
C TRP A 287 23.90 1.81 -2.07
N LYS A 288 24.40 2.09 -0.86
CA LYS A 288 25.82 1.94 -0.52
C LYS A 288 26.10 0.51 -0.09
N ILE A 289 26.90 -0.21 -0.85
CA ILE A 289 27.34 -1.56 -0.54
C ILE A 289 28.51 -1.41 0.44
N ASP A 290 28.26 -1.64 1.74
CA ASP A 290 29.32 -1.65 2.74
C ASP A 290 30.23 -2.87 2.46
N ASP A 291 31.53 -2.63 2.20
CA ASP A 291 32.53 -3.70 2.10
C ASP A 291 32.78 -4.28 3.52
N PRO A 292 32.55 -5.58 3.77
CA PRO A 292 32.76 -6.19 5.08
C PRO A 292 34.23 -6.16 5.57
N LYS A 293 35.17 -5.67 4.77
CA LYS A 293 36.60 -5.62 5.12
C LYS A 293 37.04 -4.48 6.04
N GLN A 294 36.14 -3.60 6.50
CA GLN A 294 36.51 -2.61 7.53
C GLN A 294 36.05 -3.04 8.92
N PRO A 295 36.97 -3.44 9.84
CA PRO A 295 36.63 -3.62 11.24
C PRO A 295 36.23 -2.24 11.79
N ARG A 296 34.94 -2.07 12.10
CA ARG A 296 34.51 -0.90 12.89
C ARG A 296 34.99 -1.13 14.32
N LEU A 297 36.01 -0.38 14.72
CA LEU A 297 36.39 -0.20 16.12
C LEU A 297 35.17 0.38 16.85
N PHE A 298 34.59 -0.40 17.75
CA PHE A 298 33.59 0.09 18.68
C PHE A 298 34.33 0.91 19.76
N LEU A 299 33.92 2.18 19.93
CA LEU A 299 34.13 2.96 21.14
C LEU A 299 32.85 2.87 21.98
#